data_AF-A0AAN8F0T3-F1
#
_entry.id   AF-A0AAN8F0T3-F1
#
_cell.length_a   1.000
_cell.length_b   1.000
_cell.length_c   1.000
_cell.angle_alpha   90.00
_cell.angle_beta   90.00
_cell.angle_gamma   90.00
#
_symmetry.space_group_name_H-M   'P 1'
#
loop_
_entity.id
_entity.type
_entity.pdbx_description
1 polymer ?
#
loop_
_entity_poly.entity_id
_entity_poly.type
_entity_poly.pdbx_seq_one_letter_code
_entity_poly.pdbx_strand_id
1 'polypeptide(L)'
;MLINETETTANTSSETSAEVAEVEEVTEVELTTDSVYTDDSVEDDTDCRDFPWKNFRLPRDVVPTSYNLTIHPNITTSNMTGSLAIDIQVLNTTKLIVLHADNLVMTTFSMSVNAKRMEAEFFFCPEQSQWAFMMDDEVHKGDVIDLGIEFQGEVLPDLQGLYISTHTDARGRRT
;
A
#
# COMPACT_ATOMS: atom_id res chain seq x y z
N MET A 1 34.33 -52.65 5.92
CA MET A 1 35.51 -51.93 5.44
C MET A 1 36.27 -52.90 4.53
N LEU A 2 36.13 -52.73 3.22
CA LEU A 2 36.91 -53.45 2.19
C LEU A 2 37.40 -52.39 1.20
N ILE A 3 38.69 -52.46 0.92
CA ILE A 3 39.51 -51.59 0.07
C ILE A 3 39.75 -52.29 -1.28
N ASN A 4 39.85 -51.49 -2.36
CA ASN A 4 40.86 -51.53 -3.44
C ASN A 4 40.48 -50.45 -4.48
N GLU A 5 41.25 -49.36 -4.65
CA GLU A 5 42.57 -49.19 -5.34
C GLU A 5 42.38 -48.87 -6.85
N THR A 6 42.55 -47.60 -7.25
CA THR A 6 43.70 -46.98 -8.01
C THR A 6 43.57 -47.15 -9.53
N GLU A 7 43.90 -46.23 -10.46
CA GLU A 7 44.83 -45.08 -10.60
C GLU A 7 44.33 -44.28 -11.85
N THR A 8 44.28 -42.94 -11.88
CA THR A 8 45.33 -41.93 -12.18
C THR A 8 45.85 -41.87 -13.62
N THR A 9 45.69 -40.70 -14.27
CA THR A 9 46.67 -39.86 -15.03
C THR A 9 45.87 -38.83 -15.84
N ALA A 10 45.86 -37.50 -15.62
CA ALA A 10 46.87 -36.45 -15.44
C ALA A 10 47.56 -35.96 -16.73
N ASN A 11 47.19 -34.75 -17.20
CA ASN A 11 48.04 -33.59 -17.58
C ASN A 11 47.21 -32.56 -18.41
N THR A 12 47.11 -31.25 -18.12
CA THR A 12 48.13 -30.17 -17.92
C THR A 12 48.91 -29.89 -19.22
N SER A 13 49.10 -28.70 -19.79
CA SER A 13 48.76 -27.29 -19.49
C SER A 13 49.17 -26.37 -20.66
N SER A 14 48.68 -25.11 -20.62
CA SER A 14 49.38 -23.82 -20.83
C SER A 14 49.92 -23.33 -22.21
N GLU A 15 49.47 -22.09 -22.54
CA GLU A 15 50.24 -20.89 -23.00
C GLU A 15 50.78 -20.89 -24.46
N THR A 16 50.85 -19.82 -25.29
CA THR A 16 50.98 -18.35 -25.12
C THR A 16 50.87 -17.61 -26.50
N SER A 17 50.49 -16.31 -26.47
CA SER A 17 50.93 -15.11 -27.26
C SER A 17 50.79 -14.91 -28.80
N ALA A 18 49.96 -13.90 -29.16
CA ALA A 18 50.02 -12.78 -30.15
C ALA A 18 50.64 -12.91 -31.58
N GLU A 19 49.93 -12.42 -32.63
CA GLU A 19 50.23 -11.19 -33.43
C GLU A 19 49.29 -10.97 -34.69
N VAL A 20 48.68 -9.76 -34.75
CA VAL A 20 48.29 -8.81 -35.84
C VAL A 20 47.42 -9.16 -37.09
N ALA A 21 46.26 -8.47 -37.12
CA ALA A 21 45.51 -7.71 -38.16
C ALA A 21 45.37 -8.14 -39.64
N GLU A 22 44.10 -8.10 -40.12
CA GLU A 22 43.65 -7.14 -41.16
C GLU A 22 42.12 -6.91 -41.05
N VAL A 23 41.71 -5.69 -41.42
CA VAL A 23 40.41 -5.05 -41.21
C VAL A 23 39.57 -5.17 -42.49
N GLU A 24 38.25 -5.38 -42.39
CA GLU A 24 37.28 -4.61 -43.18
C GLU A 24 35.96 -4.42 -42.41
N GLU A 25 35.42 -3.23 -42.65
CA GLU A 25 34.47 -2.45 -41.88
C GLU A 25 33.05 -2.61 -42.44
N VAL A 26 32.02 -2.73 -41.59
CA VAL A 26 30.68 -2.23 -41.91
C VAL A 26 29.90 -1.86 -40.64
N THR A 27 29.19 -0.75 -40.75
CA THR A 27 28.77 0.20 -39.73
C THR A 27 27.41 -0.09 -39.07
N GLU A 28 27.23 0.58 -37.93
CA GLU A 28 26.16 0.57 -36.92
C GLU A 28 24.73 0.77 -37.43
N VAL A 29 23.74 0.28 -36.65
CA VAL A 29 22.54 1.07 -36.29
C VAL A 29 22.11 0.74 -34.86
N GLU A 30 22.28 1.69 -33.93
CA GLU A 30 21.61 1.70 -32.63
C GLU A 30 20.13 2.07 -32.81
N LEU A 31 19.21 1.33 -32.18
CA LEU A 31 17.83 1.77 -32.01
C LEU A 31 17.66 2.43 -30.64
N THR A 32 17.84 3.74 -30.60
CA THR A 32 17.22 4.59 -29.58
C THR A 32 15.84 5.01 -30.10
N THR A 33 14.78 4.61 -29.41
CA THR A 33 13.45 5.20 -29.60
C THR A 33 12.98 5.73 -28.26
N ASP A 34 13.34 6.99 -28.04
CA ASP A 34 12.68 7.90 -27.13
C ASP A 34 11.29 8.20 -27.72
N SER A 35 10.23 7.74 -27.06
CA SER A 35 8.87 8.14 -27.42
C SER A 35 8.15 8.64 -26.18
N VAL A 36 8.26 9.95 -25.97
CA VAL A 36 7.33 10.74 -25.17
C VAL A 36 5.97 10.69 -25.87
N TYR A 37 5.10 9.81 -25.41
CA TYR A 37 3.67 9.87 -25.66
C TYR A 37 3.02 10.52 -24.44
N THR A 38 2.57 11.76 -24.57
CA THR A 38 1.58 12.33 -23.66
C THR A 38 0.22 11.82 -24.10
N ASP A 39 -0.18 10.70 -23.52
CA ASP A 39 -1.54 10.17 -23.58
C ASP A 39 -2.38 10.92 -22.55
N ASP A 40 -3.32 11.73 -23.03
CA ASP A 40 -4.34 12.40 -22.23
C ASP A 40 -5.44 11.35 -21.95
N SER A 41 -5.11 10.36 -21.12
CA SER A 41 -6.05 9.38 -20.60
C SER A 41 -6.45 9.78 -19.19
N VAL A 42 -7.75 9.66 -18.91
CA VAL A 42 -8.35 9.82 -17.59
C VAL A 42 -7.53 9.00 -16.61
N GLU A 43 -6.77 9.69 -15.74
CA GLU A 43 -5.94 9.07 -14.70
C GLU A 43 -6.86 8.17 -13.87
N ASP A 44 -6.77 6.87 -14.11
CA ASP A 44 -7.23 5.87 -13.18
C ASP A 44 -6.33 6.05 -11.94
N ASP A 45 -6.93 6.44 -10.81
CA ASP A 45 -6.29 6.74 -9.52
C ASP A 45 -5.75 5.45 -8.85
N THR A 46 -5.22 4.55 -9.69
CA THR A 46 -4.67 3.25 -9.35
C THR A 46 -3.16 3.30 -9.21
N ASP A 47 -2.48 4.23 -9.87
CA ASP A 47 -1.06 4.46 -9.67
C ASP A 47 -0.89 5.45 -8.51
N CYS A 48 -0.45 4.96 -7.34
CA CYS A 48 -0.25 5.73 -6.11
C CYS A 48 0.90 6.78 -6.19
N ARG A 49 1.05 7.42 -7.35
CA ARG A 49 2.11 8.32 -7.75
C ARG A 49 2.18 9.55 -6.87
N ASP A 50 1.04 10.16 -6.57
CA ASP A 50 0.96 11.38 -5.75
C ASP A 50 0.71 11.07 -4.26
N PHE A 51 0.55 9.80 -3.90
CA PHE A 51 0.36 9.39 -2.51
C PHE A 51 1.60 9.74 -1.66
N PRO A 52 1.48 10.47 -0.54
CA PRO A 52 2.61 11.07 0.17
C PRO A 52 3.48 10.07 0.96
N TRP A 53 3.10 8.80 1.00
CA TRP A 53 3.81 7.77 1.76
C TRP A 53 4.14 6.55 0.90
N LYS A 54 5.42 6.24 0.70
CA LYS A 54 5.85 5.21 -0.25
C LYS A 54 6.11 3.84 0.38
N ASN A 55 5.70 3.60 1.63
CA ASN A 55 6.00 2.37 2.36
C ASN A 55 4.73 1.63 2.77
N PHE A 56 4.70 0.31 2.56
CA PHE A 56 3.62 -0.55 3.04
C PHE A 56 3.42 -0.52 4.57
N ARG A 57 4.49 -0.25 5.34
CA ARG A 57 4.41 -0.04 6.79
C ARG A 57 4.05 1.42 7.06
N LEU A 58 3.11 1.64 7.97
CA LEU A 58 2.73 2.99 8.41
C LEU A 58 3.92 3.74 9.05
N PRO A 59 3.94 5.09 8.96
CA PRO A 59 4.83 5.94 9.75
C PRO A 59 4.69 5.68 11.24
N ARG A 60 5.74 5.98 12.01
CA ARG A 60 5.77 5.76 13.47
C ARG A 60 5.74 7.06 14.28
N ASP A 61 5.45 8.16 13.59
CA ASP A 61 5.46 9.50 14.19
C ASP A 61 4.23 9.78 15.05
N VAL A 62 3.17 8.97 14.89
CA VAL A 62 1.95 9.03 15.66
C VAL A 62 1.54 7.63 16.13
N VAL A 63 0.79 7.57 17.22
CA VAL A 63 0.22 6.33 17.76
C VAL A 63 -1.24 6.54 18.18
N PRO A 64 -2.17 5.67 17.76
CA PRO A 64 -3.55 5.73 18.24
C PRO A 64 -3.62 5.32 19.70
N THR A 65 -4.39 6.06 20.50
CA THR A 65 -4.62 5.77 21.93
C THR A 65 -6.00 5.18 22.18
N SER A 66 -7.00 5.55 21.37
CA SER A 66 -8.39 5.08 21.48
C SER A 66 -9.09 5.09 20.14
N TYR A 67 -10.08 4.21 20.01
CA TYR A 67 -10.99 4.15 18.87
C TYR A 67 -12.42 4.11 19.38
N ASN A 68 -13.30 4.90 18.76
CA ASN A 68 -14.74 4.78 18.88
C ASN A 68 -15.31 4.48 17.49
N LEU A 69 -15.78 3.24 17.31
CA LEU A 69 -16.21 2.70 16.03
C LEU A 69 -17.70 2.36 16.09
N THR A 70 -18.47 2.91 15.15
CA THR A 70 -19.88 2.56 14.93
C THR A 70 -20.03 1.99 13.52
N ILE A 71 -20.75 0.88 13.39
CA ILE A 71 -21.02 0.22 12.10
C ILE A 71 -22.51 -0.07 11.99
N HIS A 72 -23.08 0.26 10.84
CA HIS A 72 -24.48 0.04 10.49
C HIS A 72 -24.57 -0.84 9.24
N PRO A 73 -24.50 -2.17 9.38
CA PRO A 73 -24.63 -3.07 8.24
C PRO A 73 -26.09 -3.23 7.83
N ASN A 74 -26.34 -3.22 6.53
CA ASN A 74 -27.60 -3.61 5.92
C ASN A 74 -27.40 -4.92 5.14
N ILE A 75 -27.79 -6.03 5.76
CA ILE A 75 -27.64 -7.38 5.20
C ILE A 75 -28.57 -7.61 4.00
N THR A 76 -29.64 -6.82 3.84
CA THR A 76 -30.54 -6.95 2.68
C THR A 76 -29.92 -6.36 1.43
N THR A 77 -29.16 -5.27 1.56
CA THR A 77 -28.47 -4.61 0.44
C THR A 77 -26.99 -4.97 0.35
N SER A 78 -26.46 -5.76 1.28
CA SER A 78 -25.03 -6.06 1.43
C SER A 78 -24.12 -4.81 1.52
N ASN A 79 -24.65 -3.71 2.07
CA ASN A 79 -23.90 -2.47 2.24
C ASN A 79 -23.73 -2.16 3.73
N MET A 80 -22.74 -1.34 4.06
CA MET A 80 -22.56 -0.79 5.40
C MET A 80 -22.21 0.69 5.34
N THR A 81 -22.60 1.40 6.38
CA THR A 81 -22.06 2.71 6.72
C THR A 81 -21.43 2.64 8.11
N GLY A 82 -20.53 3.57 8.41
CA GLY A 82 -19.94 3.62 9.73
C GLY A 82 -19.24 4.94 10.01
N SER A 83 -18.95 5.15 11.29
CA SER A 83 -18.18 6.28 11.78
C SER A 83 -17.05 5.78 12.68
N LEU A 84 -15.93 6.49 12.62
CA LEU A 84 -14.72 6.19 13.37
C LEU A 84 -14.17 7.48 13.95
N ALA A 85 -14.05 7.56 15.26
CA ALA A 85 -13.24 8.57 15.93
C ALA A 85 -11.97 7.92 16.50
N ILE A 86 -10.83 8.53 16.22
CA ILE A 86 -9.51 8.06 16.66
C ILE A 86 -8.86 9.17 17.46
N ASP A 87 -8.48 8.86 18.70
CA ASP A 87 -7.60 9.72 19.48
C ASP A 87 -6.16 9.27 19.20
N ILE A 88 -5.30 10.22 18.84
CA ILE A 88 -3.95 9.95 18.35
C ILE A 88 -2.95 10.82 19.11
N GLN A 89 -1.87 10.21 19.61
CA GLN A 89 -0.75 10.92 20.23
C GLN A 89 0.40 11.09 19.23
N VAL A 90 0.95 12.31 19.17
CA VAL A 90 2.12 12.62 18.35
C VAL A 90 3.42 12.30 19.09
N LEU A 91 4.22 11.40 18.54
CA LEU A 91 5.52 10.98 19.09
C LEU A 91 6.70 11.78 18.52
N ASN A 92 6.62 12.17 17.25
CA ASN A 92 7.58 13.03 16.55
C ASN A 92 6.83 14.09 15.74
N THR A 93 7.42 15.27 15.57
CA THR A 93 6.83 16.33 14.74
C THR A 93 6.59 15.83 13.32
N THR A 94 5.38 16.04 12.80
CA THR A 94 4.95 15.57 11.49
C THR A 94 3.84 16.45 10.91
N LYS A 95 3.58 16.30 9.61
CA LYS A 95 2.37 16.80 8.93
C LYS A 95 1.47 15.70 8.41
N LEU A 96 1.87 14.44 8.57
CA LEU A 96 1.27 13.32 7.86
C LEU A 96 0.74 12.28 8.83
N ILE A 97 -0.54 11.93 8.66
CA ILE A 97 -1.14 10.74 9.25
C ILE A 97 -1.44 9.77 8.11
N VAL A 98 -1.00 8.52 8.27
CA VAL A 98 -1.32 7.44 7.32
C VAL A 98 -1.94 6.30 8.10
N LEU A 99 -3.03 5.74 7.58
CA LEU A 99 -3.72 4.58 8.14
C LEU A 99 -4.12 3.60 7.06
N HIS A 100 -4.43 2.37 7.45
CA HIS A 100 -4.96 1.37 6.53
C HIS A 100 -6.46 1.57 6.30
N ALA A 101 -6.86 1.47 5.04
CA ALA A 101 -8.25 1.44 4.62
C ALA A 101 -8.32 0.61 3.33
N ASP A 102 -9.10 -0.46 3.38
CA ASP A 102 -9.24 -1.42 2.28
C ASP A 102 -10.71 -1.64 1.98
N ASN A 103 -11.09 -1.53 0.70
CA ASN A 103 -12.48 -1.67 0.26
C ASN A 103 -13.49 -0.78 1.01
N LEU A 104 -13.04 0.42 1.39
CA LEU A 104 -13.85 1.45 2.03
C LEU A 104 -13.87 2.71 1.16
N VAL A 105 -14.99 3.41 1.19
CA VAL A 105 -15.16 4.74 0.60
C VAL A 105 -15.32 5.74 1.73
N MET A 106 -14.37 6.66 1.88
CA MET A 106 -14.50 7.76 2.82
C MET A 106 -15.54 8.76 2.30
N THR A 107 -16.52 9.11 3.13
CA THR A 107 -17.51 10.13 2.76
C THR A 107 -17.12 11.50 3.27
N THR A 108 -16.64 11.57 4.50
CA THR A 108 -16.19 12.81 5.14
C THR A 108 -15.17 12.49 6.22
N PHE A 109 -14.35 13.47 6.58
CA PHE A 109 -13.54 13.41 7.79
C PHE A 109 -13.49 14.78 8.47
N SER A 110 -13.03 14.79 9.71
CA SER A 110 -12.76 16.00 10.48
C SER A 110 -11.53 15.78 11.35
N MET A 111 -10.76 16.84 11.58
CA MET A 111 -9.55 16.76 12.39
C MET A 111 -9.48 17.91 13.38
N SER A 112 -8.95 17.60 14.56
CA SER A 112 -8.72 18.50 15.67
C SER A 112 -7.34 18.21 16.24
N VAL A 113 -6.56 19.24 16.55
CA VAL A 113 -5.28 19.13 17.27
C VAL A 113 -5.40 19.95 18.54
N ASN A 114 -5.23 19.31 19.70
CA ASN A 114 -5.42 19.93 21.01
C ASN A 114 -6.76 20.69 21.12
N ALA A 115 -7.85 20.07 20.64
CA ALA A 115 -9.20 20.63 20.57
C ALA A 115 -9.39 21.85 19.63
N LYS A 116 -8.40 22.17 18.78
CA LYS A 116 -8.51 23.19 17.74
C LYS A 116 -8.65 22.51 16.38
N ARG A 117 -9.66 22.92 15.59
CA ARG A 117 -9.87 22.42 14.23
C ARG A 117 -8.60 22.57 13.38
N MET A 118 -8.28 21.51 12.64
CA MET A 118 -7.19 21.42 11.68
C MET A 118 -7.78 20.99 10.33
N GLU A 119 -7.32 21.61 9.25
CA GLU A 119 -7.62 21.14 7.90
C GLU A 119 -6.49 20.23 7.41
N ALA A 120 -6.84 19.31 6.51
CA ALA A 120 -5.89 18.41 5.89
C ALA A 120 -6.34 18.08 4.46
N GLU A 121 -5.38 17.79 3.59
CA GLU A 121 -5.62 17.21 2.28
C GLU A 121 -5.67 15.68 2.39
N PHE A 122 -6.61 15.06 1.68
CA PHE A 122 -6.81 13.62 1.69
C PHE A 122 -6.22 12.97 0.44
N PHE A 123 -5.52 11.86 0.64
CA PHE A 123 -5.01 11.00 -0.43
C PHE A 123 -5.36 9.55 -0.12
N PHE A 124 -5.51 8.72 -1.15
CA PHE A 124 -5.63 7.28 -1.00
C PHE A 124 -4.67 6.56 -1.95
N CYS A 125 -4.33 5.33 -1.61
CA CYS A 125 -3.51 4.45 -2.43
C CYS A 125 -4.12 3.04 -2.40
N PRO A 126 -4.79 2.60 -3.48
CA PRO A 126 -5.38 1.27 -3.55
C PRO A 126 -4.35 0.15 -3.45
N GLU A 127 -3.18 0.30 -4.07
CA GLU A 127 -2.13 -0.75 -4.06
C GLU A 127 -1.57 -1.05 -2.67
N GLN A 128 -1.60 -0.07 -1.77
CA GLN A 128 -1.13 -0.22 -0.39
C GLN A 128 -2.26 -0.39 0.61
N SER A 129 -3.52 -0.26 0.17
CA SER A 129 -4.71 -0.16 1.02
C SER A 129 -4.53 0.86 2.14
N GLN A 130 -4.14 2.09 1.77
CA GLN A 130 -3.83 3.17 2.71
C GLN A 130 -4.55 4.47 2.36
N TRP A 131 -4.91 5.19 3.42
CA TRP A 131 -5.35 6.59 3.38
C TRP A 131 -4.31 7.47 4.06
N ALA A 132 -4.13 8.67 3.53
CA ALA A 132 -3.25 9.68 4.08
C ALA A 132 -3.97 11.02 4.26
N PHE A 133 -3.64 11.69 5.35
CA PHE A 133 -4.11 13.02 5.70
C PHE A 133 -2.89 13.92 5.86
N MET A 134 -2.69 14.83 4.92
CA MET A 134 -1.63 15.84 4.95
C MET A 134 -2.16 17.11 5.60
N MET A 135 -1.76 17.36 6.84
CA MET A 135 -2.18 18.52 7.63
C MET A 135 -1.54 19.82 7.10
N ASP A 136 -2.29 20.92 7.16
CA ASP A 136 -1.79 22.24 6.72
C ASP A 136 -0.55 22.69 7.52
N ASP A 137 -0.60 22.49 8.84
CA ASP A 137 0.44 22.87 9.80
C ASP A 137 1.14 21.65 10.42
N GLU A 138 2.36 21.86 10.93
CA GLU A 138 3.06 20.82 11.70
C GLU A 138 2.39 20.61 13.05
N VAL A 139 2.18 19.34 13.40
CA VAL A 139 1.85 18.91 14.76
C VAL A 139 3.13 18.50 15.45
N HIS A 140 3.26 18.83 16.73
CA HIS A 140 4.49 18.65 17.49
C HIS A 140 4.37 17.45 18.42
N LYS A 141 5.52 16.89 18.78
CA LYS A 141 5.59 15.84 19.81
C LYS A 141 4.83 16.25 21.07
N GLY A 142 3.93 15.38 21.52
CA GLY A 142 3.09 15.58 22.69
C GLY A 142 1.71 16.16 22.37
N ASP A 143 1.48 16.66 21.16
CA ASP A 143 0.14 17.04 20.71
C ASP A 143 -0.78 15.83 20.64
N VAL A 144 -2.08 16.08 20.83
CA VAL A 144 -3.15 15.09 20.70
C VAL A 144 -4.02 15.47 19.52
N ILE A 145 -4.33 14.49 18.68
CA ILE A 145 -5.15 14.66 17.48
C ILE A 145 -6.42 13.84 17.65
N ASP A 146 -7.57 14.45 17.36
CA ASP A 146 -8.85 13.77 17.22
C ASP A 146 -9.17 13.69 15.72
N LEU A 147 -9.22 12.47 15.17
CA LEU A 147 -9.56 12.21 13.77
C LEU A 147 -10.91 11.50 13.68
N GLY A 148 -11.92 12.20 13.16
CA GLY A 148 -13.24 11.66 12.87
C GLY A 148 -13.37 11.31 11.39
N ILE A 149 -13.90 10.14 11.06
CA ILE A 149 -14.07 9.63 9.70
C ILE A 149 -15.47 9.02 9.58
N GLU A 150 -16.20 9.39 8.53
CA GLU A 150 -17.41 8.70 8.08
C GLU A 150 -17.08 7.91 6.82
N PHE A 151 -17.54 6.67 6.74
CA PHE A 151 -17.22 5.77 5.64
C PHE A 151 -18.41 4.89 5.23
N GLN A 152 -18.29 4.34 4.03
CA GLN A 152 -19.16 3.32 3.48
C GLN A 152 -18.33 2.13 2.99
N GLY A 153 -18.96 0.97 2.87
CA GLY A 153 -18.35 -0.20 2.29
C GLY A 153 -19.40 -1.27 1.97
N GLU A 154 -18.93 -2.37 1.39
CA GLU A 154 -19.75 -3.53 1.10
C GLU A 154 -19.49 -4.64 2.13
N VAL A 155 -20.50 -5.49 2.33
CA VAL A 155 -20.38 -6.68 3.17
C VAL A 155 -20.44 -7.90 2.25
N LEU A 156 -19.27 -8.48 1.98
CA LEU A 156 -19.11 -9.52 0.97
C LEU A 156 -19.20 -10.93 1.59
N PRO A 157 -19.54 -11.97 0.83
CA PRO A 157 -19.51 -13.36 1.29
C PRO A 157 -18.14 -14.02 1.00
N ASP A 158 -17.04 -13.28 1.17
CA ASP A 158 -15.69 -13.70 0.78
C ASP A 158 -14.80 -14.14 1.96
N LEU A 159 -15.36 -14.14 3.18
CA LEU A 159 -14.70 -14.50 4.44
C LEU A 159 -13.57 -13.54 4.87
N GLN A 160 -13.52 -12.35 4.30
CA GLN A 160 -12.55 -11.32 4.66
C GLN A 160 -13.25 -10.12 5.31
N GLY A 161 -12.59 -9.51 6.30
CA GLY A 161 -13.13 -8.32 6.98
C GLY A 161 -14.51 -8.56 7.61
N LEU A 162 -15.43 -7.62 7.37
CA LEU A 162 -16.85 -7.78 7.71
C LEU A 162 -17.55 -8.52 6.57
N TYR A 163 -18.03 -9.74 6.83
CA TYR A 163 -18.60 -10.61 5.80
C TYR A 163 -19.99 -11.17 6.17
N ILE A 164 -20.75 -11.59 5.16
CA ILE A 164 -22.04 -12.26 5.34
C ILE A 164 -21.86 -13.78 5.25
N SER A 165 -22.35 -14.49 6.27
CA SER A 165 -22.52 -15.95 6.24
C SER A 165 -23.99 -16.31 6.14
N THR A 166 -24.33 -17.35 5.38
CA THR A 166 -25.70 -17.89 5.30
C THR A 166 -25.78 -19.28 5.92
N HIS A 167 -26.85 -19.54 6.67
CA HIS A 167 -27.14 -20.82 7.28
C HIS A 167 -28.42 -21.41 6.68
N THR A 168 -28.48 -22.73 6.54
CA THR A 168 -29.70 -23.43 6.07
C THR A 168 -30.33 -24.18 7.24
N ASP A 169 -31.56 -23.83 7.59
CA ASP A 169 -32.28 -24.51 8.67
C ASP A 169 -32.71 -25.94 8.28
N ALA A 170 -33.18 -26.73 9.24
CA ALA A 170 -33.64 -28.10 9.01
C ALA A 170 -34.82 -28.22 8.01
N ARG A 171 -35.45 -27.10 7.64
CA ARG A 171 -36.53 -27.01 6.66
C ARG A 171 -36.04 -26.51 5.30
N GLY A 172 -34.73 -26.34 5.11
CA GLY A 172 -34.13 -25.87 3.87
C GLY A 172 -34.21 -24.36 3.66
N ARG A 173 -34.62 -23.57 4.66
CA ARG A 173 -34.68 -22.11 4.52
C ARG A 173 -33.32 -21.49 4.81
N ARG A 174 -32.90 -20.59 3.94
CA ARG A 174 -31.68 -19.79 4.12
C ARG A 174 -31.97 -18.64 5.09
N THR A 175 -31.10 -18.48 6.07
CA THR A 175 -31.10 -17.40 7.07
C THR A 175 -29.74 -16.74 7.12
#